data_AF-A0A2H1G673-F1
#
_entry.id   AF-A0A2H1G673-F1
#
_cell.length_a   1.000
_cell.length_b   1.000
_cell.length_c   1.000
_cell.angle_alpha   90.00
_cell.angle_beta   90.00
_cell.angle_gamma   90.00
#
_symmetry.space_group_name_H-M   'P 1'
#
loop_
_entity.id
_entity.type
_entity.pdbx_description
1 polymer ?
#
loop_
_entity_poly.entity_id
_entity_poly.type
_entity_poly.pdbx_seq_one_letter_code
_entity_poly.pdbx_strand_id
1 'polypeptide(L)'
;MLCYIGVSMGYLYLLMGVMLSSCVIPATLTLVWADQSWVAATFSPPLGFICSVTSWLVTTQVTYGELTVETTGLNTPMLVGNVVALLSPLIFIPILTYIPSFKPQRYDWQSMLDIRVTTDDNPIVATDVDTEKTVGESAPPAPTPAQDLQEKAKLDKMAKLAHWLCICLELCLMILGPMPLFGSGYMFSAKFFTGWVVVGIIWLFVSCTMVVFLPLLESRKTIVRTSRAILKKT
;
A
#
# COMPACT_ATOMS: atom_id res chain seq x y z
N MET A 1 20.36 16.28 13.24
CA MET A 1 21.06 15.02 12.95
C MET A 1 21.39 14.85 11.45
N LEU A 2 20.61 15.42 10.50
CA LEU A 2 20.90 15.34 9.05
C LEU A 2 21.82 16.45 8.48
N CYS A 3 21.92 17.61 9.14
CA CYS A 3 22.88 18.66 8.74
C CYS A 3 24.34 18.24 8.89
N TYR A 4 24.63 17.13 9.57
CA TYR A 4 25.99 16.59 9.70
C TYR A 4 26.43 15.80 8.45
N ILE A 5 25.48 15.40 7.59
CA ILE A 5 25.74 14.66 6.33
C ILE A 5 25.55 15.59 5.10
N GLY A 6 25.16 16.86 5.32
CA GLY A 6 24.94 17.81 4.22
C GLY A 6 23.66 17.57 3.41
N VAL A 7 22.71 16.76 3.91
CA VAL A 7 21.47 16.43 3.21
C VAL A 7 20.26 17.09 3.88
N SER A 8 19.44 17.78 3.09
CA SER A 8 18.19 18.42 3.56
C SER A 8 17.07 17.40 3.80
N MET A 9 16.18 17.66 4.77
CA MET A 9 14.94 16.87 4.93
C MET A 9 14.10 16.87 3.65
N GLY A 10 14.03 18.02 2.97
CA GLY A 10 13.29 18.14 1.70
C GLY A 10 13.86 17.25 0.60
N TYR A 11 15.19 17.07 0.56
CA TYR A 11 15.85 16.17 -0.37
C TYR A 11 15.37 14.73 -0.17
N LEU A 12 15.37 14.24 1.07
CA LEU A 12 14.96 12.88 1.39
C LEU A 12 13.49 12.64 1.06
N TYR A 13 12.59 13.58 1.39
CA TYR A 13 11.18 13.43 1.07
C TYR A 13 10.91 13.35 -0.43
N LEU A 14 11.57 14.19 -1.22
CA LEU A 14 11.45 14.13 -2.67
C LEU A 14 12.10 12.85 -3.24
N LEU A 15 13.23 12.41 -2.68
CA LEU A 15 13.95 11.22 -3.14
C LEU A 15 13.13 9.94 -2.92
N MET A 16 12.39 9.86 -1.81
CA MET A 16 11.46 8.76 -1.54
C MET A 16 10.42 8.63 -2.66
N GLY A 17 9.96 9.76 -3.22
CA GLY A 17 9.08 9.78 -4.38
C GLY A 17 9.70 9.12 -5.61
N VAL A 18 10.95 9.48 -5.93
CA VAL A 18 11.69 8.93 -7.09
C VAL A 18 11.84 7.41 -6.93
N MET A 19 12.11 6.97 -5.70
CA MET A 19 12.43 5.57 -5.41
C MET A 19 11.19 4.67 -5.27
N LEU A 20 10.06 5.18 -4.76
CA LEU A 20 8.92 4.33 -4.37
C LEU A 20 7.69 4.50 -5.26
N SER A 21 7.54 5.61 -5.97
CA SER A 21 6.27 5.92 -6.65
C SER A 21 5.92 4.97 -7.79
N SER A 22 6.89 4.22 -8.34
CA SER A 22 6.65 3.28 -9.43
C SER A 22 5.85 2.02 -9.02
N CYS A 23 5.73 1.71 -7.72
CA CYS A 23 4.98 0.52 -7.26
C CYS A 23 3.49 0.78 -7.04
N VAL A 24 3.09 2.05 -6.89
CA VAL A 24 1.74 2.44 -6.45
C VAL A 24 0.68 2.06 -7.49
N ILE A 25 0.94 2.38 -8.75
CA ILE A 25 0.02 2.09 -9.86
C ILE A 25 -0.12 0.56 -10.09
N PRO A 26 0.97 -0.22 -10.18
CA PRO A 26 0.89 -1.67 -10.23
C PRO A 26 0.08 -2.27 -9.07
N ALA A 27 0.31 -1.81 -7.84
CA ALA A 27 -0.38 -2.30 -6.64
C ALA A 27 -1.88 -1.92 -6.60
N THR A 28 -2.24 -0.77 -7.16
CA THR A 28 -3.64 -0.36 -7.24
C THR A 28 -4.37 -1.15 -8.33
N LEU A 29 -3.74 -1.34 -9.48
CA LEU A 29 -4.33 -2.09 -10.59
C LEU A 29 -4.45 -3.58 -10.27
N THR A 30 -3.57 -4.19 -9.45
CA THR A 30 -3.77 -5.59 -9.01
C THR A 30 -5.03 -5.79 -8.18
N LEU A 31 -5.53 -4.74 -7.52
CA LEU A 31 -6.76 -4.80 -6.71
C LEU A 31 -8.00 -4.42 -7.52
N VAL A 32 -7.89 -3.48 -8.46
CA VAL A 32 -9.04 -2.92 -9.19
C VAL A 32 -9.23 -3.58 -10.56
N TRP A 33 -8.17 -4.07 -11.20
CA TRP A 33 -8.19 -4.60 -12.56
C TRP A 33 -7.99 -6.12 -12.59
N ALA A 34 -9.08 -6.84 -12.84
CA ALA A 34 -9.08 -8.30 -12.87
C ALA A 34 -8.28 -8.93 -14.03
N ASP A 35 -7.91 -8.15 -15.05
CA ASP A 35 -7.23 -8.64 -16.26
C ASP A 35 -5.72 -8.36 -16.25
N GLN A 36 -5.16 -7.80 -15.17
CA GLN A 36 -3.73 -7.52 -15.10
C GLN A 36 -2.90 -8.82 -15.12
N SER A 37 -1.93 -8.89 -16.05
CA SER A 37 -1.02 -10.03 -16.13
C SER A 37 -0.04 -10.06 -14.94
N TRP A 38 0.30 -11.26 -14.44
CA TRP A 38 1.32 -11.40 -13.38
C TRP A 38 2.67 -10.77 -13.78
N VAL A 39 3.02 -10.84 -15.07
CA VAL A 39 4.25 -10.24 -15.60
C VAL A 39 4.20 -8.72 -15.47
N ALA A 40 3.06 -8.12 -15.79
CA ALA A 40 2.86 -6.69 -15.61
C ALA A 40 2.96 -6.30 -14.13
N ALA A 41 2.37 -7.09 -13.22
CA ALA A 41 2.45 -6.83 -11.78
C ALA A 41 3.88 -6.88 -11.23
N THR A 42 4.69 -7.84 -11.67
CA THR A 42 6.05 -8.06 -11.12
C THR A 42 7.11 -7.19 -11.79
N PHE A 43 7.05 -6.99 -13.10
CA PHE A 43 8.11 -6.32 -13.86
C PHE A 43 7.88 -4.82 -14.07
N SER A 44 6.65 -4.32 -13.96
CA SER A 44 6.42 -2.88 -14.10
C SER A 44 7.04 -2.03 -12.99
N PRO A 45 7.06 -2.43 -11.68
CA PRO A 45 7.70 -1.60 -10.66
C PRO A 45 9.23 -1.46 -10.84
N PRO A 46 10.01 -2.54 -11.09
CA PRO A 46 11.45 -2.42 -11.34
C PRO A 46 11.78 -1.64 -12.62
N LEU A 47 11.03 -1.83 -13.71
CA LEU A 47 11.24 -1.08 -14.94
C LEU A 47 10.95 0.42 -14.75
N GLY A 48 9.86 0.75 -14.06
CA GLY A 48 9.53 2.13 -13.74
C GLY A 48 10.56 2.79 -12.81
N PHE A 49 11.10 2.03 -11.86
CA PHE A 49 12.18 2.48 -10.98
C PHE A 49 13.45 2.84 -11.75
N ILE A 50 13.89 1.96 -12.67
CA ILE A 50 15.06 2.22 -13.51
C ILE A 50 14.85 3.47 -14.36
N CYS A 51 13.67 3.61 -14.97
CA CYS A 51 13.33 4.81 -15.75
C CYS A 51 13.35 6.09 -14.90
N SER A 52 12.82 6.04 -13.69
CA SER A 52 12.80 7.20 -12.79
C SER A 52 14.19 7.62 -12.31
N VAL A 53 15.02 6.67 -11.87
CA VAL A 53 16.40 6.96 -11.45
C VAL A 53 17.22 7.47 -12.63
N THR A 54 17.04 6.88 -13.81
CA THR A 54 17.73 7.34 -15.02
C THR A 54 17.30 8.74 -15.40
N SER A 55 16.00 9.05 -15.43
CA SER A 55 15.53 10.40 -15.78
C SER A 55 16.00 11.45 -14.76
N TRP A 56 15.97 11.14 -13.47
CA TRP A 56 16.47 12.01 -12.42
C TRP A 56 17.96 12.35 -12.59
N LEU A 57 18.81 11.33 -12.76
CA LEU A 57 20.26 11.51 -12.90
C LEU A 57 20.63 12.14 -14.24
N VAL A 58 19.98 11.75 -15.34
CA VAL A 58 20.22 12.32 -16.67
C VAL A 58 19.79 13.78 -16.72
N THR A 59 18.63 14.14 -16.18
CA THR A 59 18.20 15.54 -16.11
C THR A 59 19.15 16.37 -15.26
N THR A 60 19.69 15.81 -14.17
CA THR A 60 20.69 16.51 -13.36
C THR A 60 21.98 16.77 -14.17
N GLN A 61 22.48 15.75 -14.86
CA GLN A 61 23.68 15.86 -15.70
C GLN A 61 23.50 16.84 -16.86
N VAL A 62 22.38 16.77 -17.59
CA VAL A 62 22.13 17.62 -18.76
C VAL A 62 21.91 19.08 -18.36
N THR A 63 21.25 19.33 -17.23
CA THR A 63 20.88 20.70 -16.82
C THR A 63 22.00 21.40 -16.05
N TYR A 64 22.76 20.67 -15.23
CA TYR A 64 23.72 21.26 -14.29
C TYR A 64 25.17 20.81 -14.50
N GLY A 65 25.43 19.82 -15.36
CA GLY A 65 26.79 19.37 -15.71
C GLY A 65 27.56 18.62 -14.62
N GLU A 66 27.03 18.54 -13.40
CA GLU A 66 27.66 17.89 -12.26
C GLU A 66 26.63 17.12 -11.41
N LEU A 67 27.03 15.96 -10.88
CA LEU A 67 26.22 15.15 -9.94
C LEU A 67 26.74 15.35 -8.52
N THR A 68 26.13 16.28 -7.80
CA THR A 68 26.36 16.50 -6.37
C THR A 68 25.03 16.41 -5.62
N VAL A 69 25.07 16.31 -4.30
CA VAL A 69 23.86 16.32 -3.45
C VAL A 69 23.06 17.61 -3.66
N GLU A 70 23.75 18.72 -3.93
CA GLU A 70 23.11 20.01 -4.20
C GLU A 70 22.40 19.99 -5.55
N THR A 71 23.06 19.57 -6.63
CA THR A 71 22.46 19.60 -7.98
C THR A 71 21.34 18.57 -8.13
N THR A 72 21.52 17.37 -7.59
CA THR A 72 20.49 16.31 -7.60
C THR A 72 19.29 16.66 -6.73
N GLY A 73 19.48 17.52 -5.72
CA GLY A 73 18.44 17.97 -4.80
C GLY A 73 17.62 19.17 -5.25
N LEU A 74 17.93 19.72 -6.42
CA LEU A 74 17.16 20.81 -6.99
C LEU A 74 15.76 20.34 -7.41
N ASN A 75 14.80 21.25 -7.40
CA ASN A 75 13.40 20.92 -7.68
C ASN A 75 13.20 20.35 -9.09
N THR A 76 13.94 20.84 -10.09
CA THR A 76 13.79 20.40 -11.49
C THR A 76 14.10 18.91 -11.68
N PRO A 77 15.29 18.39 -11.31
CA PRO A 77 15.59 16.97 -11.49
C PRO A 77 14.69 16.09 -10.61
N MET A 78 14.40 16.50 -9.38
CA MET A 78 13.52 15.74 -8.48
C MET A 78 12.08 15.66 -9.02
N LEU A 79 11.58 16.75 -9.61
CA LEU A 79 10.28 16.78 -10.25
C LEU A 79 10.22 15.81 -11.44
N VAL A 80 11.25 15.82 -12.31
CA VAL A 80 11.30 14.92 -13.46
C VAL A 80 11.37 13.46 -13.02
N GLY A 81 12.20 13.14 -12.02
CA GLY A 81 12.27 11.80 -11.43
C GLY A 81 10.93 11.33 -10.90
N ASN A 82 10.24 12.16 -10.11
CA ASN A 82 8.94 11.85 -9.52
C ASN A 82 7.84 11.67 -10.58
N VAL A 83 7.79 12.55 -11.58
CA VAL A 83 6.81 12.44 -12.67
C VAL A 83 7.04 11.18 -13.49
N VAL A 84 8.29 10.85 -13.82
CA VAL A 84 8.60 9.60 -14.54
C VAL A 84 8.32 8.37 -13.68
N ALA A 85 8.55 8.42 -12.36
CA ALA A 85 8.20 7.34 -11.44
C ALA A 85 6.70 7.05 -11.45
N LEU A 86 5.87 8.10 -11.46
CA LEU A 86 4.41 7.98 -11.51
C LEU A 86 3.90 7.55 -12.88
N LEU A 87 4.46 8.07 -13.98
CA LEU A 87 3.92 7.83 -15.32
C LEU A 87 4.47 6.57 -16.00
N SER A 88 5.68 6.12 -15.66
CA SER A 88 6.28 4.96 -16.32
C SER A 88 5.48 3.65 -16.16
N PRO A 89 4.88 3.32 -14.99
CA PRO A 89 4.07 2.10 -14.88
C PRO A 89 2.78 2.16 -15.71
N LEU A 90 2.20 3.35 -15.92
CA LEU A 90 1.04 3.51 -16.83
C LEU A 90 1.35 3.09 -18.26
N ILE A 91 2.61 3.15 -18.68
CA ILE A 91 3.06 2.72 -20.01
C ILE A 91 3.41 1.23 -19.99
N PHE A 92 4.18 0.78 -19.00
CA PHE A 92 4.64 -0.62 -18.93
C PHE A 92 3.51 -1.62 -18.69
N ILE A 93 2.50 -1.28 -17.88
CA ILE A 93 1.41 -2.21 -17.55
C ILE A 93 0.58 -2.60 -18.79
N PRO A 94 0.02 -1.68 -19.60
CA PRO A 94 -0.72 -2.07 -20.79
C PRO A 94 0.19 -2.78 -21.80
N ILE A 95 1.44 -2.35 -21.97
CA ILE A 95 2.40 -3.03 -22.86
C ILE A 95 2.59 -4.49 -22.42
N LEU A 96 2.94 -4.73 -21.16
CA LEU A 96 3.20 -6.07 -20.63
C LEU A 96 1.92 -6.93 -20.52
N THR A 97 0.74 -6.31 -20.42
CA THR A 97 -0.56 -7.01 -20.33
C THR A 97 -1.11 -7.38 -21.71
N TYR A 98 -0.87 -6.57 -22.74
CA TYR A 98 -1.38 -6.81 -24.10
C TYR A 98 -0.34 -7.44 -25.05
N ILE A 99 0.92 -7.63 -24.62
CA ILE A 99 1.88 -8.43 -25.39
C ILE A 99 1.39 -9.88 -25.48
N PRO A 100 1.31 -10.47 -26.70
CA PRO A 100 0.64 -11.76 -26.95
C PRO A 100 1.21 -12.96 -26.17
N SER A 101 2.42 -12.86 -25.62
CA SER A 101 3.06 -13.89 -24.78
C SER A 101 2.49 -13.98 -23.37
N PHE A 102 1.81 -12.94 -22.87
CA PHE A 102 1.37 -12.84 -21.48
C PHE A 102 -0.13 -12.48 -21.42
N LYS A 103 -0.97 -13.46 -21.74
CA LYS A 103 -2.43 -13.26 -21.77
C LYS A 103 -2.96 -12.72 -20.42
N PRO A 104 -3.98 -11.85 -20.46
CA PRO A 104 -4.74 -11.44 -19.27
C PRO A 104 -5.18 -12.66 -18.47
N GLN A 105 -4.72 -12.74 -17.23
CA GLN A 105 -5.18 -13.74 -16.28
C GLN A 105 -6.40 -13.12 -15.62
N ARG A 106 -7.60 -13.46 -16.10
CA ARG A 106 -8.87 -13.04 -15.49
C ARG A 106 -8.93 -13.61 -14.07
N TYR A 107 -8.34 -12.92 -13.11
CA TYR A 107 -8.18 -13.44 -11.76
C TYR A 107 -9.51 -13.35 -11.04
N ASP A 108 -10.06 -14.50 -10.69
CA ASP A 108 -11.30 -14.60 -9.93
C ASP A 108 -11.00 -14.75 -8.43
N TRP A 109 -11.53 -13.81 -7.65
CA TRP A 109 -11.38 -13.76 -6.19
C TRP A 109 -12.08 -14.92 -5.47
N GLN A 110 -12.77 -15.81 -6.19
CA GLN A 110 -13.33 -17.06 -5.66
C GLN A 110 -12.31 -17.87 -4.85
N SER A 111 -11.08 -17.99 -5.35
CA SER A 111 -10.03 -18.71 -4.62
C SER A 111 -9.66 -18.07 -3.27
N MET A 112 -9.79 -16.75 -3.12
CA MET A 112 -9.56 -16.06 -1.84
C MET A 112 -10.75 -16.14 -0.90
N LEU A 113 -11.97 -16.27 -1.43
CA LEU A 113 -13.18 -16.50 -0.64
C LEU A 113 -13.26 -17.93 -0.09
N ASP A 114 -12.74 -18.90 -0.85
CA ASP A 114 -12.67 -20.31 -0.43
C ASP A 114 -11.59 -20.57 0.64
N ILE A 115 -10.64 -19.64 0.82
CA ILE A 115 -9.71 -19.69 1.95
C ILE A 115 -10.52 -19.42 3.21
N ARG A 116 -10.75 -20.48 4.01
CA ARG A 116 -11.43 -20.38 5.30
C ARG A 116 -10.78 -19.28 6.15
N VAL A 117 -11.48 -18.16 6.30
CA VAL A 117 -11.29 -17.28 7.43
C VAL A 117 -11.59 -18.15 8.65
N THR A 118 -10.56 -18.47 9.42
CA THR A 118 -10.75 -19.15 10.70
C THR A 118 -11.32 -18.09 11.65
N THR A 119 -12.60 -17.76 11.47
CA THR A 119 -13.34 -16.94 12.42
C THR A 119 -13.37 -17.75 13.71
N ASP A 120 -12.73 -17.21 14.74
CA ASP A 120 -12.48 -17.85 16.05
C ASP A 120 -13.77 -18.22 16.82
N ASP A 121 -14.95 -17.94 16.29
CA ASP A 121 -16.25 -18.16 16.93
C ASP A 121 -16.93 -19.50 16.56
N ASN A 122 -16.33 -20.34 15.71
CA ASN A 122 -16.86 -21.69 15.44
C ASN A 122 -16.16 -22.76 16.31
N PRO A 123 -16.87 -23.44 17.24
CA PRO A 123 -16.30 -24.47 18.07
C PRO A 123 -16.18 -25.77 17.26
N ILE A 124 -15.14 -25.89 16.43
CA ILE A 124 -14.79 -27.18 15.83
C ILE A 124 -13.82 -27.89 16.77
N VAL A 125 -14.46 -28.77 17.55
CA VAL A 125 -13.97 -30.00 18.15
C VAL A 125 -12.47 -30.26 17.96
N ALA A 126 -11.79 -30.32 19.10
CA ALA A 126 -10.45 -30.86 19.23
C ALA A 126 -10.39 -32.30 18.70
N THR A 127 -9.71 -32.50 17.57
CA THR A 127 -9.07 -33.78 17.24
C THR A 127 -7.74 -33.48 16.57
N ASP A 128 -6.68 -33.97 17.20
CA ASP A 128 -5.31 -34.08 16.68
C ASP A 128 -5.25 -34.41 15.19
N VAL A 129 -4.64 -33.54 14.37
CA VAL A 129 -3.73 -33.96 13.27
C VAL A 129 -2.83 -32.77 12.91
N ASP A 130 -1.54 -33.05 12.70
CA ASP A 130 -0.46 -32.14 12.31
C ASP A 130 -0.81 -31.09 11.23
N THR A 131 -0.54 -29.84 11.59
CA THR A 131 -0.52 -28.69 10.68
C THR A 131 0.77 -28.71 9.85
N GLU A 132 0.85 -29.58 8.82
CA GLU A 132 1.68 -29.30 7.63
C GLU A 132 1.42 -30.22 6.43
N LYS A 133 0.60 -31.28 6.53
CA LYS A 133 0.53 -32.26 5.44
C LYS A 133 -0.80 -32.99 5.29
N THR A 134 -1.88 -32.26 5.03
CA THR A 134 -3.12 -32.82 4.46
C THR A 134 -3.82 -31.76 3.61
N VAL A 135 -3.30 -31.54 2.39
CA VAL A 135 -4.12 -31.13 1.26
C VAL A 135 -4.80 -32.41 0.79
N GLY A 136 -6.08 -32.58 1.09
CA GLY A 136 -6.86 -33.74 0.67
C GLY A 136 -7.57 -34.41 1.85
N GLU A 137 -8.87 -34.65 1.65
CA GLU A 137 -9.73 -35.46 2.51
C GLU A 137 -10.22 -34.83 3.82
N SER A 138 -11.17 -33.91 3.71
CA SER A 138 -12.43 -33.86 4.50
C SER A 138 -13.13 -32.52 4.23
N ALA A 139 -13.96 -32.49 3.19
CA ALA A 139 -14.84 -31.36 2.92
C ALA A 139 -15.97 -31.34 3.97
N PRO A 140 -16.12 -30.29 4.80
CA PRO A 140 -17.36 -30.02 5.51
C PRO A 140 -18.46 -29.62 4.50
N PRO A 141 -19.76 -29.63 4.88
CA PRO A 141 -20.85 -29.40 3.93
C PRO A 141 -20.67 -28.05 3.24
N ALA A 142 -20.85 -28.04 1.92
CA ALA A 142 -20.79 -26.85 1.11
C ALA A 142 -21.66 -25.74 1.74
N PRO A 143 -21.17 -24.50 1.84
CA PRO A 143 -21.99 -23.40 2.31
C PRO A 143 -23.26 -23.30 1.46
N THR A 144 -24.39 -22.97 2.11
CA THR A 144 -25.65 -22.85 1.38
C THR A 144 -25.55 -21.59 0.50
N PRO A 145 -25.93 -21.60 -0.79
CA PRO A 145 -25.75 -20.46 -1.71
C PRO A 145 -26.37 -19.14 -1.21
N ALA A 146 -27.30 -19.21 -0.25
CA ALA A 146 -27.89 -18.05 0.42
C ALA A 146 -26.95 -17.36 1.43
N GLN A 147 -26.05 -18.09 2.10
CA GLN A 147 -25.09 -17.55 3.07
C GLN A 147 -23.94 -16.81 2.36
N ASP A 148 -23.42 -17.39 1.28
CA ASP A 148 -22.35 -16.79 0.46
C ASP A 148 -22.79 -15.45 -0.15
N LEU A 149 -24.06 -15.35 -0.55
CA LEU A 149 -24.60 -14.13 -1.14
C LEU A 149 -24.73 -13.00 -0.11
N GLN A 150 -25.09 -13.32 1.14
CA GLN A 150 -25.18 -12.34 2.22
C GLN A 150 -23.79 -11.87 2.67
N GLU A 151 -22.81 -12.76 2.71
CA GLU A 151 -21.42 -12.41 3.05
C GLU A 151 -20.79 -11.53 1.97
N LYS A 152 -20.92 -11.91 0.69
CA LYS A 152 -20.49 -11.08 -0.45
C LYS A 152 -21.14 -9.69 -0.41
N ALA A 153 -22.45 -9.61 -0.18
CA ALA A 153 -23.15 -8.32 -0.10
C ALA A 153 -22.68 -7.44 1.07
N LYS A 154 -22.27 -8.03 2.19
CA LYS A 154 -21.70 -7.28 3.32
C LYS A 154 -20.30 -6.78 2.99
N LEU A 155 -19.45 -7.63 2.40
CA LEU A 155 -18.09 -7.27 1.97
C LEU A 155 -18.12 -6.15 0.94
N ASP A 156 -18.99 -6.23 -0.06
CA ASP A 156 -19.14 -5.20 -1.10
C ASP A 156 -19.57 -3.84 -0.51
N LYS A 157 -20.46 -3.84 0.48
CA LYS A 157 -20.87 -2.61 1.16
C LYS A 157 -19.71 -1.98 1.93
N MET A 158 -18.94 -2.79 2.64
CA MET A 158 -17.78 -2.31 3.41
C MET A 158 -16.65 -1.83 2.47
N ALA A 159 -16.40 -2.53 1.38
CA ALA A 159 -15.43 -2.14 0.37
C ALA A 159 -15.81 -0.80 -0.28
N LYS A 160 -17.09 -0.62 -0.65
CA LYS A 160 -17.59 0.65 -1.20
C LYS A 160 -17.47 1.80 -0.20
N LEU A 161 -17.82 1.57 1.06
CA LEU A 161 -17.68 2.58 2.11
C LEU A 161 -16.22 2.95 2.33
N ALA A 162 -15.33 1.97 2.46
CA ALA A 162 -13.89 2.18 2.63
C ALA A 162 -13.31 2.95 1.45
N HIS A 163 -13.66 2.58 0.21
CA HIS A 163 -13.21 3.28 -0.99
C HIS A 163 -13.66 4.74 -1.01
N TRP A 164 -14.93 5.02 -0.71
CA TRP A 164 -15.45 6.39 -0.64
C TRP A 164 -14.80 7.21 0.46
N LEU A 165 -14.56 6.61 1.63
CA LEU A 165 -13.88 7.27 2.75
C LEU A 165 -12.43 7.60 2.39
N CYS A 166 -11.69 6.69 1.76
CA CYS A 166 -10.33 6.93 1.30
C CYS A 166 -10.27 8.10 0.31
N ILE A 167 -11.09 8.08 -0.74
CA ILE A 167 -11.14 9.15 -1.74
C ILE A 167 -11.53 10.50 -1.10
N CYS A 168 -12.56 10.50 -0.25
CA CYS A 168 -13.03 11.71 0.40
C CYS A 168 -11.96 12.32 1.33
N LEU A 169 -11.29 11.48 2.12
CA LEU A 169 -10.21 11.91 3.01
C LEU A 169 -8.99 12.42 2.22
N GLU A 170 -8.63 11.72 1.14
CA GLU A 170 -7.54 12.12 0.25
C GLU A 170 -7.82 13.47 -0.41
N LEU A 171 -9.02 13.67 -0.98
CA LEU A 171 -9.41 14.97 -1.53
C LEU A 171 -9.47 16.05 -0.45
N CYS A 172 -10.00 15.76 0.74
CA CYS A 172 -10.06 16.73 1.82
C CYS A 172 -8.65 17.17 2.27
N LEU A 173 -7.76 16.23 2.55
CA LEU A 173 -6.43 16.56 3.06
C LEU A 173 -5.49 17.09 1.96
N MET A 174 -5.58 16.54 0.74
CA MET A 174 -4.65 16.87 -0.34
C MET A 174 -5.11 18.04 -1.21
N ILE A 175 -6.42 18.26 -1.34
CA ILE A 175 -6.98 19.40 -2.09
C ILE A 175 -7.42 20.51 -1.12
N LEU A 176 -8.34 20.22 -0.19
CA LEU A 176 -8.93 21.26 0.67
C LEU A 176 -7.93 21.86 1.66
N GLY A 177 -6.90 21.11 2.07
CA GLY A 177 -5.82 21.63 2.90
C GLY A 177 -4.92 22.62 2.14
N PRO A 178 -4.02 22.12 1.26
CA PRO A 178 -2.99 22.95 0.66
C PRO A 178 -3.53 23.91 -0.41
N MET A 179 -4.51 23.55 -1.25
CA MET A 179 -4.92 24.43 -2.36
C MET A 179 -5.51 25.76 -1.89
N PRO A 180 -6.39 25.83 -0.88
CA PRO A 180 -6.85 27.11 -0.34
C PRO A 180 -5.74 27.93 0.32
N LEU A 181 -4.80 27.27 1.01
CA LEU A 181 -3.64 27.94 1.64
C LEU A 181 -2.70 28.55 0.58
N PHE A 182 -2.42 27.82 -0.50
CA PHE A 182 -1.62 28.32 -1.62
C PHE A 182 -2.36 29.39 -2.43
N GLY A 183 -3.64 29.17 -2.75
CA GLY A 183 -4.43 30.08 -3.59
C GLY A 183 -4.79 31.41 -2.91
N SER A 184 -4.84 31.46 -1.59
CA SER A 184 -5.09 32.69 -0.82
C SER A 184 -3.82 33.50 -0.51
N GLY A 185 -2.62 32.98 -0.87
CA GLY A 185 -1.35 33.62 -0.53
C GLY A 185 -1.10 33.72 0.98
N TYR A 186 -1.70 32.83 1.77
CA TYR A 186 -1.66 32.91 3.22
C TYR A 186 -0.24 32.73 3.77
N MET A 187 0.27 33.77 4.44
CA MET A 187 1.53 33.68 5.17
C MET A 187 1.30 32.92 6.48
N PHE A 188 1.92 31.74 6.61
CA PHE A 188 1.81 30.89 7.78
C PHE A 188 2.26 31.63 9.06
N SER A 189 1.31 31.90 9.96
CA SER A 189 1.65 32.38 11.30
C SER A 189 2.36 31.28 12.10
N ALA A 190 3.35 31.67 12.91
CA ALA A 190 4.07 30.73 13.79
C ALA A 190 3.11 29.90 14.66
N LYS A 191 2.03 30.51 15.17
CA LYS A 191 1.03 29.79 15.99
C LYS A 191 0.24 28.75 15.21
N PHE A 192 -0.11 29.03 13.96
CA PHE A 192 -0.83 28.07 13.11
C PHE A 192 0.07 26.90 12.72
N PHE A 193 1.34 27.17 12.38
CA PHE A 193 2.33 26.12 12.13
C PHE A 193 2.54 25.24 13.37
N THR A 194 2.70 25.82 14.56
CA THR A 194 2.84 25.06 15.80
C THR A 194 1.62 24.18 16.06
N GLY A 195 0.40 24.71 15.86
CA GLY A 195 -0.83 23.91 15.99
C GLY A 195 -0.86 22.72 15.05
N TRP A 196 -0.51 22.93 13.77
CA TRP A 196 -0.45 21.87 12.77
C TRP A 196 0.57 20.78 13.13
N VAL A 197 1.77 21.18 13.55
CA VAL A 197 2.82 20.24 13.98
C VAL A 197 2.38 19.43 15.21
N VAL A 198 1.75 20.08 16.21
CA VAL A 198 1.26 19.39 17.41
C VAL A 198 0.19 18.36 17.06
N VAL A 199 -0.78 18.70 16.21
CA VAL A 199 -1.79 17.75 15.73
C VAL A 199 -1.13 16.57 15.01
N GLY A 200 -0.15 16.83 14.15
CA GLY A 200 0.62 15.77 13.48
C GLY A 200 1.36 14.85 14.46
N ILE A 201 1.98 15.40 15.50
CA ILE A 201 2.65 14.60 16.54
C ILE A 201 1.65 13.74 17.32
N ILE A 202 0.52 14.32 17.74
CA ILE A 202 -0.53 13.57 18.46
C ILE A 202 -1.04 12.42 17.58
N TRP A 203 -1.32 12.70 16.31
CA TRP A 203 -1.74 11.69 15.33
C TRP A 203 -0.73 10.55 15.27
N LEU A 204 0.57 10.85 15.12
CA LEU A 204 1.63 9.84 15.05
C LEU A 204 1.65 8.92 16.28
N PHE A 205 1.54 9.48 17.49
CA PHE A 205 1.50 8.68 18.71
C PHE A 205 0.24 7.82 18.82
N VAL A 206 -0.93 8.36 18.47
CA VAL A 206 -2.19 7.61 18.47
C VAL A 206 -2.13 6.48 17.45
N SER A 207 -1.69 6.74 16.22
CA SER A 207 -1.52 5.72 15.19
C SER A 207 -0.52 4.64 15.58
N CYS A 208 0.63 5.01 16.14
CA CYS A 208 1.62 4.05 16.63
C CYS A 208 1.03 3.15 17.72
N THR A 209 0.31 3.75 18.68
CA THR A 209 -0.37 3.00 19.75
C THR A 209 -1.41 2.04 19.17
N MET A 210 -2.27 2.49 18.26
CA MET A 210 -3.27 1.63 17.63
C MET A 210 -2.62 0.47 16.87
N VAL A 211 -1.63 0.72 16.02
CA VAL A 211 -0.97 -0.34 15.22
C VAL A 211 -0.27 -1.37 16.08
N VAL A 212 0.31 -0.97 17.23
CA VAL A 212 0.97 -1.91 18.14
C VAL A 212 -0.03 -2.71 18.97
N PHE A 213 -1.03 -2.03 19.56
CA PHE A 213 -1.91 -2.67 20.54
C PHE A 213 -3.15 -3.34 19.93
N LEU A 214 -3.72 -2.82 18.85
CA LEU A 214 -4.90 -3.39 18.21
C LEU A 214 -4.71 -4.84 17.77
N PRO A 215 -3.64 -5.23 17.03
CA PRO A 215 -3.44 -6.63 16.66
C PRO A 215 -3.19 -7.51 17.90
N LEU A 216 -2.53 -6.98 18.94
CA LEU A 216 -2.31 -7.71 20.19
C LEU A 216 -3.62 -7.96 20.95
N LEU A 217 -4.59 -7.04 20.88
CA LEU A 217 -5.90 -7.18 21.52
C LEU A 217 -6.80 -8.16 20.75
N GLU A 218 -6.84 -8.05 19.43
CA GLU A 218 -7.62 -8.95 18.57
C GLU A 218 -7.07 -10.39 18.61
N SER A 219 -5.75 -10.54 18.62
CA SER A 219 -5.09 -11.86 18.62
C SER A 219 -5.03 -12.53 20.00
N ARG A 220 -5.57 -11.93 21.08
CA ARG A 220 -5.48 -12.50 22.44
C ARG A 220 -6.06 -13.91 22.52
N LYS A 221 -7.24 -14.11 21.93
CA LYS A 221 -7.92 -15.41 21.94
C LYS A 221 -7.09 -16.47 21.20
N THR A 222 -6.54 -16.09 20.05
CA THR A 222 -5.67 -16.93 19.22
C THR A 222 -4.36 -17.29 19.94
N ILE A 223 -3.69 -16.32 20.58
CA ILE A 223 -2.46 -16.54 21.36
C ILE A 223 -2.73 -17.48 22.54
N VAL A 224 -3.84 -17.32 23.25
CA VAL A 224 -4.23 -18.21 24.35
C VAL A 224 -4.55 -19.61 23.85
N ARG A 225 -5.22 -19.75 22.69
CA ARG A 225 -5.52 -21.06 22.09
C ARG A 225 -4.24 -21.78 21.66
N THR A 226 -3.34 -21.10 20.95
CA THR A 226 -2.07 -21.68 20.48
C THR A 226 -1.14 -22.02 21.63
N SER A 227 -1.00 -21.14 22.63
CA SER A 227 -0.18 -21.43 23.82
C SER A 227 -0.71 -22.63 24.62
N ARG A 228 -2.04 -22.75 24.81
CA ARG A 228 -2.64 -23.93 25.44
C ARG A 228 -2.47 -25.20 24.62
N ALA A 229 -2.53 -25.13 23.29
CA ALA A 229 -2.30 -26.27 22.41
C ALA A 229 -0.84 -26.76 22.48
N ILE A 230 0.13 -25.85 22.51
CA ILE A 230 1.55 -26.18 22.66
C ILE A 230 1.84 -26.78 24.04
N LEU A 231 1.29 -26.20 25.12
CA LEU A 231 1.44 -26.69 26.49
C LEU A 231 0.81 -28.06 26.73
N LYS A 232 -0.18 -28.47 25.93
CA LYS A 232 -0.83 -29.79 26.04
C LYS A 232 -0.07 -30.88 25.26
N LYS A 233 0.80 -30.50 24.31
CA LYS A 233 1.59 -31.42 23.48
C LYS A 233 2.97 -31.73 24.09
N THR A 234 3.31 -31.12 25.23
CA THR A 234 4.51 -31.40 26.05
C THR A 234 4.10 -32.14 27.31
#